data_AF-A0A1B8D519-F1
#
_entry.id   AF-A0A1B8D519-F1
#
_cell.length_a   1.000
_cell.length_b   1.000
_cell.length_c   1.000
_cell.angle_alpha   90.00
_cell.angle_beta   90.00
_cell.angle_gamma   90.00
#
_symmetry.space_group_name_H-M   'P 1'
#
loop_
_entity.id
_entity.type
_entity.pdbx_description
1 polymer ?
#
loop_
_entity_poly.entity_id
_entity_poly.type
_entity_poly.pdbx_seq_one_letter_code
_entity_poly.pdbx_strand_id
1 'polypeptide(L)'
;MPLRTRRLPREDITYSVAQDREVNVLHQLEYCDKKDRFFDGLNSKRKLMQAVVAHHLSLQLHDACNIADMSEWLHGSFNVCVPITISTWQGKRVLLRFLLPYRVGDSFQPGNGDEKIRCVDQIQPDEYNKVRVEFMSILEEEELLAGSNTTERGGLRLADVMNQAWEMGTFWYTLALSSPTGLFQLFYHHIQPRLISIHEVDPDNVMPYYWAQDVFQFISRKLSDKKEYDKQLRKAFDVSAIE
;
A
#
# COMPACT_ATOMS: atom_id res chain seq x y z
N MET A 1 -10.87 -32.82 -22.14
CA MET A 1 -9.57 -32.32 -21.63
C MET A 1 -9.74 -32.01 -20.15
N PRO A 2 -8.90 -32.49 -19.22
CA PRO A 2 -9.02 -32.14 -17.82
C PRO A 2 -8.84 -30.62 -17.67
N LEU A 3 -9.75 -29.98 -16.94
CA LEU A 3 -9.68 -28.54 -16.65
C LEU A 3 -8.35 -28.25 -15.96
N ARG A 4 -7.55 -27.35 -16.53
CA ARG A 4 -6.27 -26.97 -15.93
C ARG A 4 -6.54 -26.14 -14.67
N THR A 5 -5.95 -26.59 -13.58
CA THR A 5 -6.07 -25.95 -12.27
C THR A 5 -4.78 -25.22 -11.92
N ARG A 6 -4.90 -24.05 -11.30
CA ARG A 6 -3.76 -23.25 -10.81
C ARG A 6 -3.87 -23.10 -9.30
N ARG A 7 -2.71 -23.02 -8.63
CA ARG A 7 -2.64 -22.93 -7.17
C ARG A 7 -2.64 -21.47 -6.71
N LEU A 8 -3.61 -21.13 -5.86
CA LEU A 8 -3.65 -19.90 -5.07
C LEU A 8 -3.14 -20.20 -3.64
N PRO A 9 -2.87 -19.17 -2.82
CA PRO A 9 -2.33 -19.37 -1.47
C PRO A 9 -3.18 -20.25 -0.52
N ARG A 10 -4.48 -20.42 -0.78
CA ARG A 10 -5.41 -21.15 0.10
C ARG A 10 -6.17 -22.28 -0.59
N GLU A 11 -6.14 -22.33 -1.92
CA GLU A 11 -6.98 -23.24 -2.70
C GLU A 11 -6.43 -23.37 -4.11
N ASP A 12 -6.99 -24.32 -4.84
CA ASP A 12 -6.77 -24.51 -6.25
C ASP A 12 -7.96 -23.95 -7.04
N ILE A 13 -7.71 -23.29 -8.17
CA ILE A 13 -8.72 -22.57 -8.95
C ILE A 13 -8.70 -23.01 -10.42
N THR A 14 -9.88 -23.09 -11.04
CA THR A 14 -10.05 -23.34 -12.48
C THR A 14 -10.35 -22.03 -13.23
N TYR A 15 -10.22 -22.04 -14.56
CA TYR A 15 -10.52 -20.86 -15.37
C TYR A 15 -11.95 -20.34 -15.20
N SER A 16 -12.96 -21.21 -15.17
CA SER A 16 -14.37 -20.79 -15.03
C SER A 16 -14.62 -20.05 -13.71
N VAL A 17 -14.09 -20.58 -12.60
CA VAL A 17 -14.19 -19.91 -11.29
C VAL A 17 -13.38 -18.61 -11.26
N ALA A 18 -12.23 -18.57 -11.95
CA ALA A 18 -11.41 -17.37 -12.03
C ALA A 18 -12.06 -16.25 -12.84
N GLN A 19 -12.88 -16.58 -13.85
CA GLN A 19 -13.58 -15.61 -14.71
C GLN A 19 -14.70 -14.89 -13.96
N ASP A 20 -15.43 -15.60 -13.10
CA ASP A 20 -16.56 -15.06 -12.34
C ASP A 20 -16.13 -14.36 -11.04
N ARG A 21 -14.84 -14.46 -10.68
CA ARG A 21 -14.30 -13.83 -9.47
C ARG A 21 -14.06 -12.34 -9.67
N GLU A 22 -14.64 -11.54 -8.77
CA GLU A 22 -14.40 -10.09 -8.68
C GLU A 22 -13.07 -9.74 -8.00
N VAL A 23 -12.05 -10.58 -8.16
CA VAL A 23 -10.70 -10.34 -7.64
C VAL A 23 -9.68 -10.50 -8.76
N ASN A 24 -8.55 -9.80 -8.64
CA ASN A 24 -7.45 -9.93 -9.58
C ASN A 24 -6.71 -11.28 -9.38
N VAL A 25 -7.22 -12.34 -10.00
CA VAL A 25 -6.69 -13.71 -9.89
C VAL A 25 -5.26 -13.79 -10.43
N LEU A 26 -4.94 -13.09 -11.52
CA LEU A 26 -3.58 -13.04 -12.06
C LEU A 26 -2.57 -12.57 -11.02
N HIS A 27 -2.90 -11.48 -10.32
CA HIS A 27 -2.07 -10.98 -9.24
C HIS A 27 -1.96 -11.96 -8.07
N GLN A 28 -3.04 -12.70 -7.76
CA GLN A 28 -3.00 -13.72 -6.70
C GLN A 28 -2.16 -14.95 -7.06
N LEU A 29 -2.09 -15.32 -8.34
CA LEU A 29 -1.26 -16.42 -8.82
C LEU A 29 0.23 -16.13 -8.56
N GLU A 30 0.66 -14.87 -8.67
CA GLU A 30 2.02 -14.45 -8.36
C GLU A 30 2.37 -14.55 -6.86
N TYR A 31 1.38 -14.63 -5.97
CA TYR A 31 1.63 -14.61 -4.53
C TYR A 31 2.39 -15.83 -4.04
N CYS A 32 2.20 -17.00 -4.65
CA CYS A 32 2.93 -18.20 -4.26
C CYS A 32 4.44 -17.97 -4.46
N ASP A 33 4.84 -17.59 -5.67
CA ASP A 33 6.24 -17.37 -6.01
C ASP A 33 6.87 -16.18 -5.27
N LYS A 34 6.09 -15.10 -5.06
CA LYS A 34 6.55 -13.92 -4.31
C LYS A 34 6.70 -14.22 -2.83
N LYS A 35 5.82 -15.05 -2.26
CA LYS A 35 5.90 -15.50 -0.87
C LYS A 35 7.16 -16.35 -0.68
N ASP A 36 7.37 -17.37 -1.51
CA ASP A 36 8.48 -18.30 -1.34
C ASP A 36 9.82 -17.56 -1.44
N ARG A 37 9.99 -16.70 -2.46
CA ARG A 37 11.17 -15.82 -2.59
C ARG A 37 11.40 -14.92 -1.38
N PHE A 38 10.33 -14.35 -0.82
CA PHE A 38 10.45 -13.48 0.35
C PHE A 38 10.84 -14.27 1.60
N PHE A 39 10.25 -15.45 1.82
CA PHE A 39 10.55 -16.30 2.96
C PHE A 39 11.99 -16.83 2.90
N ASP A 40 12.47 -17.25 1.72
CA ASP A 40 13.87 -17.61 1.49
C ASP A 40 14.80 -16.41 1.74
N GLY A 41 14.38 -15.22 1.29
CA GLY A 41 15.09 -13.97 1.49
C GLY A 41 15.19 -13.54 2.97
N LEU A 42 14.18 -13.86 3.79
CA LEU A 42 14.22 -13.68 5.24
C LEU A 42 15.11 -14.73 5.89
N ASN A 43 14.97 -15.99 5.51
CA ASN A 43 15.72 -17.09 6.11
C ASN A 43 17.22 -16.98 5.85
N SER A 44 17.63 -16.53 4.66
CA SER A 44 19.04 -16.23 4.37
C SER A 44 19.61 -15.10 5.25
N LYS A 45 18.76 -14.20 5.75
CA LYS A 45 19.15 -13.10 6.66
C LYS A 45 18.96 -13.43 8.14
N ARG A 46 18.81 -14.70 8.52
CA ARG A 46 18.59 -15.14 9.91
C ARG A 46 19.63 -14.58 10.89
N LYS A 47 20.91 -14.56 10.52
CA LYS A 47 21.99 -14.00 11.36
C LYS A 47 21.81 -12.50 11.61
N LEU A 48 21.36 -11.75 10.60
CA LEU A 48 21.08 -10.32 10.74
C LEU A 48 19.91 -10.08 11.69
N MET A 49 18.82 -10.85 11.54
CA MET A 49 17.68 -10.77 12.45
C MET A 49 18.09 -11.06 13.90
N GLN A 50 18.96 -12.04 14.13
CA GLN A 50 19.50 -12.33 15.46
C GLN A 50 20.28 -11.14 16.02
N ALA A 51 21.17 -10.54 15.23
CA ALA A 51 21.98 -9.39 15.64
C ALA A 51 21.09 -8.19 16.02
N VAL A 52 20.09 -7.88 15.19
CA VAL A 52 19.15 -6.78 15.42
C VAL A 52 18.36 -7.01 16.71
N VAL A 53 17.85 -8.22 16.93
CA VAL A 53 17.05 -8.54 18.13
C VAL A 53 17.92 -8.56 19.39
N ALA A 54 19.13 -9.12 19.31
CA ALA A 54 20.08 -9.11 20.41
C ALA A 54 20.45 -7.67 20.80
N HIS A 55 20.66 -6.80 19.81
CA HIS A 55 20.94 -5.39 20.03
C HIS A 55 19.75 -4.67 20.68
N HIS A 56 18.54 -4.78 20.14
CA HIS A 56 17.34 -4.09 20.67
C HIS A 56 16.93 -4.56 22.06
N LEU A 57 17.19 -5.82 22.41
CA LEU A 57 16.89 -6.38 23.72
C LEU A 57 18.10 -6.34 24.68
N SER A 58 19.19 -5.69 24.28
CA SER A 58 20.42 -5.55 25.07
C SER A 58 20.95 -6.88 25.61
N LEU A 59 20.93 -7.93 24.79
CA LEU A 59 21.43 -9.25 25.17
C LEU A 59 22.97 -9.25 25.20
N GLN A 60 23.52 -9.82 26.27
CA GLN A 60 24.98 -9.86 26.51
C GLN A 60 25.73 -10.83 25.57
N LEU A 61 25.05 -11.83 25.01
CA LEU A 61 25.62 -12.86 24.14
C LEU A 61 24.72 -13.07 22.92
N HIS A 62 25.31 -13.14 21.73
CA HIS A 62 24.60 -13.32 20.47
C HIS A 62 23.92 -14.70 20.38
N ASP A 63 24.52 -15.73 21.00
CA ASP A 63 24.00 -17.10 21.04
C ASP A 63 22.80 -17.26 21.98
N ALA A 64 22.46 -16.21 22.74
CA ALA A 64 21.29 -16.25 23.61
C ALA A 64 19.97 -16.18 22.82
N CYS A 65 20.02 -15.84 21.53
CA CYS A 65 18.87 -15.58 20.66
C CYS A 65 18.75 -16.63 19.54
N ASN A 66 17.72 -17.48 19.61
CA ASN A 66 17.46 -18.51 18.61
C ASN A 66 16.21 -18.19 17.79
N ILE A 67 16.37 -18.09 16.47
CA ILE A 67 15.26 -17.88 15.54
C ILE A 67 14.64 -19.22 15.17
N ALA A 68 13.32 -19.32 15.34
CA ALA A 68 12.57 -20.53 15.02
C ALA A 68 12.69 -20.92 13.54
N ASP A 69 12.50 -22.22 13.28
CA ASP A 69 12.51 -22.73 11.92
C ASP A 69 11.39 -22.11 11.06
N MET A 70 11.58 -22.06 9.74
CA MET A 70 10.59 -21.48 8.83
C MET A 70 9.22 -22.18 8.94
N SER A 71 9.21 -23.48 9.26
CA SER A 71 7.98 -24.25 9.51
C SER A 71 7.18 -23.75 10.73
N GLU A 72 7.82 -23.07 11.67
CA GLU A 72 7.19 -22.48 12.86
C GLU A 72 6.81 -21.01 12.66
N TRP A 73 7.07 -20.42 11.50
CA TRP A 73 6.75 -19.01 11.27
C TRP A 73 5.25 -18.79 11.16
N LEU A 74 4.75 -17.79 11.88
CA LEU A 74 3.33 -17.45 11.89
C LEU A 74 3.08 -16.46 10.77
N HIS A 75 2.26 -16.80 9.78
CA HIS A 75 1.95 -15.87 8.69
C HIS A 75 0.44 -15.69 8.48
N GLY A 76 0.04 -14.43 8.37
CA GLY A 76 -1.31 -14.04 7.97
C GLY A 76 -1.34 -13.56 6.51
N SER A 77 -2.43 -12.89 6.14
CA SER A 77 -2.57 -12.33 4.79
C SER A 77 -1.61 -11.17 4.50
N PHE A 78 -1.16 -10.45 5.52
CA PHE A 78 -0.38 -9.20 5.37
C PHE A 78 0.95 -9.18 6.13
N ASN A 79 1.16 -10.13 7.03
CA ASN A 79 2.31 -10.12 7.93
C ASN A 79 2.87 -11.53 8.09
N VAL A 80 4.18 -11.62 8.26
CA VAL A 80 4.85 -12.79 8.80
C VAL A 80 5.51 -12.42 10.12
N CYS A 81 5.34 -13.26 11.12
CA CYS A 81 5.95 -13.14 12.43
C CYS A 81 6.92 -14.31 12.59
N VAL A 82 8.18 -13.96 12.83
CA VAL A 82 9.27 -14.90 13.08
C VAL A 82 9.40 -15.04 14.60
N PRO A 83 9.09 -16.21 15.17
CA PRO A 83 9.26 -16.45 16.59
C PRO A 83 10.74 -16.57 16.95
N ILE A 84 11.10 -15.96 18.07
CA ILE A 84 12.47 -15.92 18.55
C ILE A 84 12.47 -16.30 20.03
N THR A 85 13.26 -17.31 20.35
CA THR A 85 13.41 -17.79 21.72
C THR A 85 14.69 -17.23 22.30
N ILE A 86 14.60 -16.67 23.51
CA ILE A 86 15.75 -16.13 24.23
C ILE A 86 16.06 -17.09 25.36
N SER A 87 17.26 -17.67 25.34
CA SER A 87 17.70 -18.70 26.29
C SER A 87 17.61 -18.27 27.76
N THR A 88 17.83 -16.99 28.05
CA THR A 88 17.76 -16.43 29.41
C THR A 88 16.32 -16.25 29.90
N TRP A 89 15.33 -16.32 29.01
CA TRP A 89 13.93 -16.13 29.34
C TRP A 89 13.28 -17.51 29.48
N GLN A 90 12.67 -17.80 30.63
CA GLN A 90 12.05 -19.10 30.96
C GLN A 90 10.89 -19.46 30.01
N GLY A 91 11.20 -19.89 28.80
CA GLY A 91 10.24 -20.27 27.75
C GLY A 91 9.50 -19.13 27.07
N LYS A 92 9.77 -17.86 27.40
CA LYS A 92 9.13 -16.71 26.73
C LYS A 92 9.77 -16.48 25.35
N ARG A 93 8.91 -16.19 24.37
CA ARG A 93 9.31 -15.89 22.99
C ARG A 93 8.96 -14.44 22.64
N VAL A 94 9.80 -13.83 21.82
CA VAL A 94 9.49 -12.56 21.14
C VAL A 94 9.15 -12.83 19.69
N LEU A 95 8.40 -11.92 19.07
CA LEU A 95 8.02 -12.03 17.66
C LEU A 95 8.66 -10.87 16.89
N LEU A 96 9.40 -11.20 15.85
CA LEU A 96 9.85 -10.21 14.86
C LEU A 96 8.86 -10.20 13.70
N ARG A 97 8.20 -9.07 13.49
CA ARG A 97 7.09 -8.93 12.52
C ARG A 97 7.56 -8.20 11.27
N PHE A 98 7.27 -8.80 10.12
CA PHE A 98 7.51 -8.21 8.80
C PHE A 98 6.21 -8.07 8.03
N LEU A 99 6.04 -6.92 7.37
CA LEU A 99 5.00 -6.75 6.36
C LEU A 99 5.33 -7.60 5.13
N LEU A 100 4.30 -8.11 4.47
CA LEU A 100 4.44 -8.82 3.20
C LEU A 100 4.42 -7.80 2.06
N PRO A 101 5.57 -7.40 1.46
CA PRO A 101 5.63 -6.28 0.52
C PRO A 101 4.75 -6.51 -0.71
N TYR A 102 4.62 -7.77 -1.15
CA TYR A 102 3.75 -8.17 -2.26
C TYR A 102 2.24 -8.06 -1.96
N ARG A 103 1.84 -7.78 -0.71
CA ARG A 103 0.45 -7.56 -0.28
C ARG A 103 0.13 -6.10 0.02
N VAL A 104 1.15 -5.27 0.16
CA VAL A 104 1.01 -3.84 0.51
C VAL A 104 1.20 -2.93 -0.70
N GLY A 105 1.67 -3.49 -1.83
CA GLY A 105 1.79 -2.74 -3.07
C GLY A 105 3.01 -1.85 -3.15
N ASP A 106 3.94 -2.05 -2.22
CA ASP A 106 5.16 -1.25 -2.09
C ASP A 106 6.03 -1.29 -3.36
N SER A 107 5.91 -2.35 -4.15
CA SER A 107 6.60 -2.49 -5.44
C SER A 107 6.13 -1.52 -6.53
N PHE A 108 4.89 -1.04 -6.46
CA PHE A 108 4.34 -0.06 -7.41
C PHE A 108 4.23 1.35 -6.82
N GLN A 109 4.14 1.46 -5.48
CA GLN A 109 4.17 2.70 -4.74
C GLN A 109 5.07 2.53 -3.50
N PRO A 110 6.37 2.87 -3.62
CA PRO A 110 7.29 2.81 -2.50
C PRO A 110 6.81 3.68 -1.32
N GLY A 111 6.78 3.12 -0.11
CA GLY A 111 6.37 3.82 1.11
C GLY A 111 4.96 3.45 1.60
N ASN A 112 4.17 2.71 0.81
CA ASN A 112 2.88 2.18 1.26
C ASN A 112 3.03 1.23 2.47
N GLY A 113 4.17 0.54 2.57
CA GLY A 113 4.53 -0.25 3.75
C GLY A 113 4.65 0.59 5.01
N ASP A 114 5.34 1.72 4.90
CA ASP A 114 5.66 2.62 6.01
C ASP A 114 4.44 3.43 6.46
N GLU A 115 3.55 3.81 5.53
CA GLU A 115 2.29 4.50 5.83
C GLU A 115 1.40 3.66 6.75
N LYS A 116 1.35 2.33 6.56
CA LYS A 116 0.55 1.42 7.41
C LYS A 116 1.08 1.27 8.85
N ILE A 117 2.25 1.83 9.17
CA ILE A 117 2.85 1.82 10.51
C ILE A 117 2.66 3.19 11.21
N ARG A 118 2.24 4.24 10.49
CA ARG A 118 2.08 5.60 11.06
C ARG A 118 0.64 5.83 11.51
N CYS A 119 0.43 6.08 12.79
CA CYS A 119 -0.80 6.69 13.32
C CYS A 119 -0.65 8.22 13.23
N VAL A 120 -1.64 8.90 12.68
CA VAL A 120 -1.70 10.37 12.68
C VAL A 120 -2.76 10.81 13.68
N ASP A 121 -2.34 11.54 14.70
CA ASP A 121 -3.22 12.20 15.66
C ASP A 121 -3.66 13.59 15.14
N GLN A 122 -4.81 14.03 15.64
CA GLN A 122 -5.75 14.99 15.07
C GLN A 122 -5.16 16.37 14.68
N ILE A 123 -5.44 16.81 13.46
CA ILE A 123 -5.17 18.18 12.98
C ILE A 123 -6.51 18.91 12.75
N GLN A 124 -6.63 20.14 13.27
CA GLN A 124 -7.78 21.03 13.03
C GLN A 124 -7.57 21.85 11.72
N PRO A 125 -8.44 21.70 10.70
CA PRO A 125 -8.26 22.26 9.36
C PRO A 125 -7.98 23.77 9.28
N ASP A 126 -8.77 24.57 10.01
CA ASP A 126 -8.77 26.04 9.87
C ASP A 126 -7.58 26.71 10.56
N GLU A 127 -7.10 26.10 11.64
CA GLU A 127 -5.88 26.54 12.33
C GLU A 127 -4.64 26.10 11.55
N TYR A 128 -4.66 24.88 11.01
CA TYR A 128 -3.58 24.34 10.21
C TYR A 128 -3.36 25.09 8.90
N ASN A 129 -4.44 25.51 8.21
CA ASN A 129 -4.28 26.24 6.95
C ASN A 129 -3.57 27.60 7.15
N LYS A 130 -3.80 28.28 8.27
CA LYS A 130 -3.11 29.56 8.57
C LYS A 130 -1.61 29.36 8.71
N VAL A 131 -1.19 28.38 9.52
CA VAL A 131 0.22 28.04 9.73
C VAL A 131 0.85 27.47 8.46
N ARG A 132 0.09 26.67 7.69
CA ARG A 132 0.52 26.14 6.39
C ARG A 132 0.85 27.28 5.42
N VAL A 133 -0.04 28.24 5.22
CA VAL A 133 0.18 29.32 4.25
C VAL A 133 1.43 30.13 4.59
N GLU A 134 1.63 30.44 5.88
CA GLU A 134 2.84 31.11 6.36
C GLU A 134 4.09 30.26 6.07
N PHE A 135 4.08 28.98 6.45
CA PHE A 135 5.18 28.06 6.16
C PHE A 135 5.48 27.92 4.67
N MET A 136 4.44 27.79 3.83
CA MET A 136 4.60 27.68 2.38
C MET A 136 5.21 28.94 1.77
N SER A 137 4.82 30.13 2.26
CA SER A 137 5.39 31.39 1.78
C SER A 137 6.88 31.51 2.10
N ILE A 138 7.28 31.11 3.30
CA ILE A 138 8.70 31.08 3.72
C ILE A 138 9.47 30.03 2.92
N LEU A 139 8.92 28.83 2.78
CA LEU A 139 9.55 27.74 2.04
C LEU A 139 9.76 28.12 0.57
N GLU A 140 8.78 28.77 -0.04
CA GLU A 140 8.87 29.22 -1.43
C GLU A 140 9.98 30.27 -1.61
N GLU A 141 10.08 31.24 -0.68
CA GLU A 141 11.12 32.27 -0.67
C GLU A 141 12.52 31.66 -0.47
N GLU A 142 12.68 30.77 0.51
CA GLU A 142 13.94 30.08 0.78
C GLU A 142 14.38 29.19 -0.39
N GLU A 143 13.46 28.50 -1.07
CA GLU A 143 13.78 27.73 -2.28
C GLU A 143 14.24 28.60 -3.44
N LEU A 144 13.68 29.81 -3.60
CA LEU A 144 14.12 30.77 -4.63
C LEU A 144 15.53 31.30 -4.32
N LEU A 145 15.80 31.59 -3.05
CA LEU A 145 17.13 32.01 -2.59
C LEU A 145 18.16 30.88 -2.77
N ALA A 146 17.83 29.64 -2.41
CA ALA A 146 18.70 28.48 -2.54
C ALA A 146 18.94 28.06 -4.00
N GLY A 147 17.91 28.17 -4.86
CA GLY A 147 17.98 27.86 -6.29
C GLY A 147 18.85 28.83 -7.10
N SER A 148 19.14 30.02 -6.56
CA SER A 148 20.06 30.97 -7.20
C SER A 148 21.54 30.56 -7.07
N ASN A 149 21.87 29.64 -6.16
CA ASN A 149 23.24 29.19 -5.87
C ASN A 149 23.60 27.82 -6.48
N THR A 150 22.67 27.11 -7.12
CA THR A 150 22.89 25.75 -7.62
C THR A 150 22.48 25.62 -9.09
N THR A 151 23.44 25.25 -9.94
CA THR A 151 23.30 25.04 -11.38
C THR A 151 22.59 23.73 -11.77
N GLU A 152 22.05 22.99 -10.80
CA GLU A 152 21.29 21.75 -11.07
C GLU A 152 19.81 22.05 -11.31
N ARG A 153 19.56 22.52 -12.54
CA ARG A 153 18.23 22.79 -13.07
C ARG A 153 17.51 21.47 -13.36
N GLY A 154 16.75 20.96 -12.40
CA GLY A 154 15.91 19.78 -12.67
C GLY A 154 15.11 19.16 -11.51
N GLY A 155 15.25 19.61 -10.27
CA GLY A 155 14.42 19.12 -9.16
C GLY A 155 13.03 19.75 -9.16
N LEU A 156 11.98 18.96 -8.92
CA LEU A 156 10.65 19.49 -8.58
C LEU A 156 10.76 20.28 -7.26
N ARG A 157 10.29 21.52 -7.23
CA ARG A 157 10.26 22.33 -6.01
C ARG A 157 9.30 21.71 -5.01
N LEU A 158 9.72 21.61 -3.75
CA LEU A 158 8.89 21.02 -2.71
C LEU A 158 7.66 21.90 -2.47
N ALA A 159 7.81 23.22 -2.58
CA ALA A 159 6.70 24.15 -2.46
C ALA A 159 5.58 23.85 -3.48
N ASP A 160 5.96 23.63 -4.75
CA ASP A 160 5.03 23.33 -5.83
C ASP A 160 4.31 22.00 -5.60
N VAL A 161 5.03 20.96 -5.17
CA VAL A 161 4.46 19.62 -4.88
C VAL A 161 3.48 19.69 -3.71
N MET A 162 3.83 20.41 -2.64
CA MET A 162 2.97 20.56 -1.46
C MET A 162 1.74 21.42 -1.73
N ASN A 163 1.85 22.44 -2.57
CA ASN A 163 0.71 23.22 -3.05
C ASN A 163 -0.20 22.38 -3.96
N GLN A 164 0.39 21.63 -4.89
CA GLN A 164 -0.35 20.72 -5.75
C GLN A 164 -1.10 19.64 -4.94
N ALA A 165 -0.47 19.06 -3.92
CA ALA A 165 -1.10 18.05 -3.05
C ALA A 165 -2.29 18.62 -2.25
N TRP A 166 -2.25 19.91 -1.91
CA TRP A 166 -3.35 20.62 -1.26
C TRP A 166 -4.50 20.88 -2.24
N GLU A 167 -4.20 21.41 -3.43
CA GLU A 167 -5.20 21.70 -4.47
C GLU A 167 -5.92 20.45 -4.95
N MET A 168 -5.16 19.37 -5.20
CA MET A 168 -5.68 18.05 -5.57
C MET A 168 -6.53 17.39 -4.48
N GLY A 169 -6.48 17.90 -3.24
CA GLY A 169 -7.23 17.36 -2.11
C GLY A 169 -6.63 16.08 -1.48
N THR A 170 -5.43 15.68 -1.91
CA THR A 170 -4.69 14.53 -1.35
C THR A 170 -4.50 14.68 0.15
N PHE A 171 -4.17 15.89 0.61
CA PHE A 171 -4.05 16.20 2.05
C PHE A 171 -5.33 15.86 2.83
N TRP A 172 -6.50 16.25 2.30
CA TRP A 172 -7.79 16.03 2.97
C TRP A 172 -8.18 14.56 2.99
N TYR A 173 -7.87 13.83 1.93
CA TYR A 173 -8.08 12.38 1.87
C TYR A 173 -7.28 11.67 2.97
N THR A 174 -5.98 11.95 3.10
CA THR A 174 -5.11 11.39 4.15
C THR A 174 -5.58 11.80 5.55
N LEU A 175 -5.99 13.06 5.74
CA LEU A 175 -6.51 13.54 7.02
C LEU A 175 -7.84 12.85 7.40
N ALA A 176 -8.74 12.68 6.43
CA ALA A 176 -10.03 12.03 6.64
C ALA A 176 -9.89 10.54 7.02
N LEU A 177 -8.88 9.84 6.49
CA LEU A 177 -8.54 8.48 6.90
C LEU A 177 -8.01 8.39 8.35
N SER A 178 -7.45 9.49 8.86
CA SER A 178 -6.83 9.55 10.19
C SER A 178 -7.83 9.89 11.30
N SER A 179 -9.00 10.46 10.95
CA SER A 179 -10.04 10.85 11.90
C SER A 179 -11.41 10.35 11.46
N PRO A 180 -11.86 9.17 11.94
CA PRO A 180 -13.18 8.62 11.61
C PRO A 180 -14.34 9.59 11.94
N THR A 181 -14.18 10.41 12.99
CA THR A 181 -15.18 11.40 13.42
C THR A 181 -15.24 12.61 12.48
N GLY A 182 -14.10 13.02 11.90
CA GLY A 182 -14.00 14.15 10.98
C GLY A 182 -14.24 13.79 9.50
N LEU A 183 -14.21 12.51 9.16
CA LEU A 183 -14.34 11.97 7.80
C LEU A 183 -15.53 12.57 7.05
N PHE A 184 -16.72 12.58 7.65
CA PHE A 184 -17.91 13.09 6.98
C PHE A 184 -17.80 14.59 6.69
N GLN A 185 -17.35 15.41 7.66
CA GLN A 185 -17.19 16.85 7.45
C GLN A 185 -16.13 17.16 6.40
N LEU A 186 -15.00 16.46 6.43
CA LEU A 186 -13.93 16.63 5.44
C LEU A 186 -14.38 16.17 4.04
N PHE A 187 -15.12 15.07 3.98
CA PHE A 187 -15.65 14.54 2.74
C PHE A 187 -16.62 15.53 2.08
N TYR A 188 -17.66 15.96 2.80
CA TYR A 188 -18.68 16.85 2.27
C TYR A 188 -18.14 18.23 1.91
N HIS A 189 -17.23 18.81 2.70
CA HIS A 189 -16.73 20.18 2.48
C HIS A 189 -15.51 20.27 1.56
N HIS A 190 -14.66 19.24 1.51
CA HIS A 190 -13.36 19.34 0.81
C HIS A 190 -13.15 18.27 -0.27
N ILE A 191 -13.72 17.08 -0.16
CA ILE A 191 -13.48 15.99 -1.13
C ILE A 191 -14.57 15.95 -2.20
N GLN A 192 -15.84 15.91 -1.79
CA GLN A 192 -16.99 15.80 -2.69
C GLN A 192 -17.06 16.95 -3.72
N PRO A 193 -16.88 18.24 -3.36
CA PRO A 193 -16.98 19.33 -4.34
C PRO A 193 -15.95 19.24 -5.48
N ARG A 194 -14.85 18.51 -5.26
CA ARG A 194 -13.77 18.30 -6.26
C ARG A 194 -14.04 17.13 -7.20
N LEU A 195 -14.91 16.20 -6.81
CA LEU A 195 -15.28 15.01 -7.59
C LEU A 195 -16.62 15.21 -8.30
N ILE A 196 -17.53 15.92 -7.65
CA ILE A 196 -18.90 16.12 -8.10
C ILE A 196 -19.27 17.56 -7.81
N SER A 197 -19.44 18.35 -8.88
CA SER A 197 -19.92 19.73 -8.79
C SER A 197 -21.45 19.78 -8.87
N ILE A 198 -22.21 19.03 -8.07
CA ILE A 198 -23.64 18.86 -8.42
C ILE A 198 -24.58 18.80 -7.22
N HIS A 199 -25.46 19.80 -7.18
CA HIS A 199 -26.72 19.81 -6.42
C HIS A 199 -27.87 19.10 -7.20
N GLU A 200 -27.58 18.29 -8.22
CA GLU A 200 -28.57 17.79 -9.19
C GLU A 200 -28.28 16.37 -9.75
N VAL A 201 -27.43 15.55 -9.12
CA VAL A 201 -27.38 14.11 -9.48
C VAL A 201 -28.31 13.33 -8.56
N ASP A 202 -29.17 12.53 -9.17
CA ASP A 202 -29.95 11.49 -8.51
C ASP A 202 -29.06 10.70 -7.51
N PRO A 203 -29.42 10.67 -6.22
CA PRO A 203 -28.65 9.97 -5.19
C PRO A 203 -28.30 8.52 -5.55
N ASP A 204 -29.15 7.86 -6.35
CA ASP A 204 -28.96 6.47 -6.76
C ASP A 204 -27.85 6.31 -7.83
N ASN A 205 -27.47 7.39 -8.51
CA ASN A 205 -26.51 7.38 -9.64
C ASN A 205 -25.24 8.19 -9.38
N VAL A 206 -25.00 8.59 -8.14
CA VAL A 206 -23.83 9.41 -7.76
C VAL A 206 -22.53 8.61 -7.71
N MET A 207 -22.61 7.29 -7.45
CA MET A 207 -21.45 6.45 -7.15
C MET A 207 -20.33 6.47 -8.21
N PRO A 208 -20.60 6.41 -9.53
CA PRO A 208 -19.56 6.45 -10.56
C PRO A 208 -18.68 7.70 -10.47
N TYR A 209 -19.26 8.84 -10.12
CA TYR A 209 -18.56 10.13 -10.11
C TYR A 209 -17.60 10.29 -8.92
N TYR A 210 -17.71 9.45 -7.89
CA TYR A 210 -16.72 9.39 -6.81
C TYR A 210 -15.45 8.61 -7.18
N TRP A 211 -15.44 7.85 -8.28
CA TRP A 211 -14.28 7.04 -8.67
C TRP A 211 -13.17 7.84 -9.36
N ALA A 212 -13.51 8.91 -10.08
CA ALA A 212 -12.57 9.78 -10.77
C ALA A 212 -13.23 11.11 -11.14
N GLN A 213 -12.44 12.19 -11.22
CA GLN A 213 -12.91 13.49 -11.71
C GLN A 213 -13.44 13.41 -13.16
N ASP A 214 -12.79 12.61 -14.02
CA ASP A 214 -13.32 12.26 -15.34
C ASP A 214 -13.75 10.79 -15.36
N VAL A 215 -15.01 10.56 -14.98
CA VAL A 215 -15.59 9.21 -14.90
C VAL A 215 -15.65 8.53 -16.27
N PHE A 216 -15.90 9.26 -17.35
CA PHE A 216 -16.06 8.66 -18.68
C PHE A 216 -14.72 8.20 -19.26
N GLN A 217 -13.68 9.00 -19.09
CA GLN A 217 -12.32 8.60 -19.44
C GLN A 217 -11.87 7.41 -18.56
N PHE A 218 -12.18 7.45 -17.25
CA PHE A 218 -11.86 6.36 -16.34
C PHE A 218 -12.54 5.04 -16.74
N ILE A 219 -13.85 5.05 -17.01
CA ILE A 219 -14.60 3.87 -17.45
C ILE A 219 -14.03 3.32 -18.77
N SER A 220 -13.78 4.20 -19.75
CA SER A 220 -13.23 3.80 -21.05
C SER A 220 -11.86 3.11 -20.91
N ARG A 221 -11.01 3.62 -20.02
CA ARG A 221 -9.73 2.99 -19.67
C ARG A 221 -9.95 1.64 -18.99
N LYS A 222 -10.85 1.55 -18.00
CA LYS A 222 -11.13 0.29 -17.29
C LYS A 222 -11.72 -0.81 -18.18
N LEU A 223 -12.54 -0.46 -19.17
CA LEU A 223 -13.03 -1.42 -20.16
C LEU A 223 -11.89 -1.97 -21.03
N SER A 224 -10.91 -1.13 -21.36
CA SER A 224 -9.70 -1.55 -22.10
C SER A 224 -8.80 -2.44 -21.24
N ASP A 225 -8.56 -2.05 -19.98
CA ASP A 225 -7.81 -2.85 -19.00
C ASP A 225 -8.46 -4.23 -18.79
N LYS A 226 -9.80 -4.29 -18.73
CA LYS A 226 -10.54 -5.55 -18.58
C LYS A 226 -10.33 -6.48 -19.77
N LYS A 227 -10.38 -5.96 -21.01
CA LYS A 227 -10.14 -6.79 -22.22
C LYS A 227 -8.75 -7.42 -22.20
N GLU A 228 -7.73 -6.64 -21.82
CA GLU A 228 -6.37 -7.13 -21.71
C GLU A 228 -6.21 -8.13 -20.54
N TYR A 229 -6.84 -7.85 -19.39
CA TYR A 229 -6.89 -8.77 -18.26
C TYR A 229 -7.52 -10.11 -18.64
N ASP A 230 -8.66 -10.12 -19.33
CA ASP A 230 -9.36 -11.33 -19.73
C ASP A 230 -8.49 -12.18 -20.70
N LYS A 231 -7.72 -11.53 -21.59
CA LYS A 231 -6.73 -12.19 -22.46
C LYS A 231 -5.58 -12.81 -21.66
N GLN A 232 -5.02 -12.07 -20.70
CA GLN A 232 -3.95 -12.57 -19.83
C GLN A 232 -4.45 -13.72 -18.95
N LEU A 233 -5.69 -13.65 -18.46
CA LEU A 233 -6.32 -14.70 -17.68
C LEU A 233 -6.46 -15.98 -18.50
N ARG A 234 -6.97 -15.91 -19.73
CA ARG A 234 -7.02 -17.07 -20.64
C ARG A 234 -5.64 -17.69 -20.86
N LYS A 235 -4.63 -16.86 -21.11
CA LYS A 235 -3.24 -17.30 -21.27
C LYS A 235 -2.70 -17.96 -20.00
N ALA A 236 -2.99 -17.44 -18.82
CA ALA A 236 -2.52 -18.01 -17.56
C ALA A 236 -3.08 -19.41 -17.29
N PHE A 237 -4.26 -19.74 -17.82
CA PHE A 237 -4.87 -21.06 -17.70
C PHE A 237 -4.64 -21.95 -18.93
N ASP A 238 -3.80 -21.52 -19.87
CA ASP A 238 -3.53 -22.17 -21.16
C ASP A 238 -4.83 -22.56 -21.90
N VAL A 239 -5.87 -21.73 -21.76
CA VAL A 239 -7.10 -21.84 -22.53
C VAL A 239 -6.82 -21.15 -23.87
N SER A 240 -6.14 -21.86 -24.79
CA SER A 240 -6.11 -21.43 -26.19
C SER A 240 -7.54 -21.43 -26.70
N ALA A 241 -7.93 -20.34 -27.37
CA ALA A 241 -9.29 -20.03 -27.79
C ALA A 241 -10.06 -21.29 -28.22
N ILE A 242 -10.94 -21.75 -27.33
CA ILE A 242 -12.15 -22.44 -27.77
C ILE A 242 -13.00 -21.28 -28.28
N GLU A 243 -12.97 -21.14 -29.61
CA GLU A 243 -13.78 -20.32 -30.52
C GLU A 243 -14.53 -19.12 -29.91
#